data_AF-A0A1F2T0R3-F1
#
_entry.id   AF-A0A1F2T0R3-F1
#
_cell.length_a   1.000
_cell.length_b   1.000
_cell.length_c   1.000
_cell.angle_alpha   90.00
_cell.angle_beta   90.00
_cell.angle_gamma   90.00
#
_symmetry.space_group_name_H-M   'P 1'
#
loop_
_entity.id
_entity.type
_entity.pdbx_description
1 polymer ?
#
loop_
_entity_poly.entity_id
_entity_poly.type
_entity_poly.pdbx_seq_one_letter_code
_entity_poly.pdbx_strand_id
1 'polypeptide(L)'
;MTEHVQRNYVKIWAMLCALLVVSILGPLIGIRMLTVITAFGVAIVKAFLVAKHFMHLDIEKRWVAYVLLAMIGFIVVMFAGIAPDVMKHDGLRWENTAAKEAVRSGGGAVAGGHR
;
A
#
# COMPACT_ATOMS: atom_id res chain seq x y z
N MET A 1 43.95 -11.40 12.55
CA MET A 1 43.05 -11.01 11.45
C MET A 1 41.63 -11.26 11.89
N THR A 2 40.96 -10.23 12.43
CA THR A 2 39.53 -10.32 12.74
C THR A 2 38.79 -10.31 11.41
N GLU A 3 38.26 -11.45 11.00
CA GLU A 3 37.29 -11.60 9.92
C GLU A 3 36.15 -10.59 10.16
N HIS A 4 36.18 -9.48 9.44
CA HIS A 4 35.04 -8.56 9.40
C HIS A 4 33.98 -9.23 8.54
N VAL A 5 33.00 -9.88 9.18
CA VAL A 5 31.76 -10.34 8.56
C VAL A 5 30.99 -9.09 8.10
N GLN A 6 31.43 -8.49 6.99
CA GLN A 6 30.81 -7.32 6.40
C GLN A 6 29.55 -7.77 5.69
N ARG A 7 28.40 -7.34 6.20
CA ARG A 7 27.12 -7.58 5.55
C ARG A 7 27.10 -6.85 4.20
N ASN A 8 27.07 -7.57 3.09
CA ASN A 8 27.07 -6.97 1.74
C ASN A 8 25.73 -6.27 1.42
N TYR A 9 25.51 -5.07 1.95
CA TYR A 9 24.32 -4.25 1.69
C TYR A 9 24.07 -4.00 0.21
N VAL A 10 25.13 -3.95 -0.62
CA VAL A 10 25.03 -3.78 -2.07
C VAL A 10 24.28 -4.94 -2.74
N LYS A 11 24.45 -6.18 -2.25
CA LYS A 11 23.73 -7.34 -2.80
C LYS A 11 22.24 -7.28 -2.49
N ILE A 12 21.89 -6.89 -1.26
CA ILE A 12 20.48 -6.74 -0.84
C ILE A 12 19.84 -5.56 -1.57
N TRP A 13 20.55 -4.44 -1.71
CA TRP A 13 20.10 -3.31 -2.52
C TRP A 13 19.80 -3.71 -3.96
N ALA A 14 20.69 -4.47 -4.61
CA ALA A 14 20.46 -4.95 -5.97
C ALA A 14 19.22 -5.85 -6.05
N MET A 15 19.00 -6.73 -5.07
CA MET A 15 17.79 -7.55 -4.98
C MET A 15 16.52 -6.69 -4.82
N LEU A 16 16.57 -5.63 -4.01
CA LEU A 16 15.46 -4.69 -3.85
C LEU A 16 15.17 -3.92 -5.15
N CYS A 17 16.22 -3.53 -5.91
CA CYS A 17 16.06 -2.94 -7.24
C CYS A 17 15.44 -3.93 -8.24
N ALA A 18 15.83 -5.21 -8.20
CA ALA A 18 15.21 -6.23 -9.05
C ALA A 18 13.71 -6.42 -8.71
N LEU A 19 13.37 -6.47 -7.41
CA LEU A 19 11.98 -6.51 -6.93
C LEU A 19 11.18 -5.28 -7.38
N LEU A 20 11.81 -4.10 -7.41
CA LEU A 20 11.20 -2.89 -7.95
C LEU A 20 10.87 -3.03 -9.45
N VAL A 21 11.81 -3.53 -10.25
CA VAL A 21 11.58 -3.77 -11.68
C VAL A 21 10.40 -4.73 -11.88
N VAL A 22 10.35 -5.84 -11.12
CA VAL A 22 9.23 -6.78 -11.15
C VAL A 22 7.91 -6.08 -10.78
N SER A 23 7.91 -5.21 -9.77
CA SER A 23 6.71 -4.46 -9.38
C SER A 23 6.21 -3.49 -10.45
N ILE A 24 7.12 -2.95 -11.29
CA ILE A 24 6.75 -2.04 -12.39
C ILE A 24 6.23 -2.85 -13.58
N LEU A 25 6.82 -4.01 -13.87
CA LEU A 25 6.45 -4.84 -15.01
C LEU A 25 5.15 -5.64 -14.77
N GLY A 26 4.87 -6.07 -13.53
CA GLY A 26 3.68 -6.85 -13.20
C GLY A 26 2.35 -6.22 -13.66
N PRO A 27 2.08 -4.93 -13.38
CA PRO A 27 0.87 -4.24 -13.84
C PRO A 27 0.72 -4.14 -15.36
N LEU A 28 1.81 -4.18 -16.13
CA LEU A 28 1.79 -4.01 -17.60
C LEU A 28 1.14 -5.20 -18.32
N ILE A 29 1.01 -6.34 -17.63
CA ILE A 29 0.40 -7.56 -18.17
C ILE A 29 -1.14 -7.42 -18.26
N GLY A 30 -1.74 -6.41 -17.60
CA GLY A 30 -3.18 -6.08 -17.74
C GLY A 30 -4.14 -7.02 -16.99
N ILE A 31 -3.65 -8.07 -16.34
CA ILE A 31 -4.47 -9.03 -15.59
C ILE A 31 -4.62 -8.55 -14.15
N ARG A 32 -5.82 -8.06 -13.79
CA ARG A 32 -6.07 -7.43 -12.47
C ARG A 32 -5.69 -8.30 -11.27
N MET A 33 -6.05 -9.59 -11.29
CA MET A 33 -5.72 -10.51 -10.20
C MET A 33 -4.21 -10.73 -10.09
N LEU A 34 -3.52 -10.89 -11.23
CA LEU A 34 -2.07 -11.06 -11.25
C LEU A 34 -1.40 -9.82 -10.65
N THR A 35 -1.84 -8.62 -11.04
CA THR A 35 -1.31 -7.35 -10.52
C THR A 35 -1.44 -7.26 -9.00
N VAL A 36 -2.58 -7.66 -8.43
CA VAL A 36 -2.79 -7.65 -6.97
C VAL A 36 -1.84 -8.64 -6.29
N ILE A 37 -1.79 -9.89 -6.78
CA ILE A 37 -0.92 -10.93 -6.20
C ILE A 37 0.55 -10.51 -6.28
N THR A 38 1.01 -10.02 -7.43
CA THR A 38 2.39 -9.58 -7.62
C THR A 38 2.71 -8.36 -6.74
N ALA A 39 1.80 -7.38 -6.63
CA ALA A 39 2.01 -6.21 -5.79
C ALA A 39 2.16 -6.58 -4.30
N PHE A 40 1.22 -7.36 -3.76
CA PHE A 40 1.29 -7.79 -2.35
C PHE A 40 2.45 -8.75 -2.10
N GLY A 41 2.69 -9.70 -3.01
CA GLY A 41 3.80 -10.65 -2.89
C GLY A 41 5.15 -9.94 -2.85
N VAL A 42 5.41 -9.02 -3.79
CA VAL A 42 6.64 -8.21 -3.80
C VAL A 42 6.74 -7.35 -2.54
N ALA A 43 5.65 -6.74 -2.09
CA ALA A 43 5.64 -5.93 -0.86
C ALA A 43 6.06 -6.75 0.38
N ILE A 44 5.53 -7.97 0.54
CA ILE A 44 5.88 -8.87 1.65
C ILE A 44 7.37 -9.24 1.60
N VAL A 45 7.86 -9.68 0.44
CA VAL A 45 9.27 -10.08 0.28
C VAL A 45 10.20 -8.89 0.57
N LYS A 46 9.87 -7.70 0.06
CA LYS A 46 10.62 -6.48 0.31
C LYS A 46 10.66 -6.14 1.80
N ALA A 47 9.51 -6.15 2.46
CA ALA A 47 9.41 -5.87 3.90
C ALA A 47 10.25 -6.86 4.72
N PHE A 48 10.20 -8.15 4.39
CA PHE A 48 11.00 -9.16 5.06
C PHE A 48 12.50 -8.96 4.85
N LEU A 49 12.94 -8.68 3.62
CA LEU A 49 14.34 -8.39 3.32
C LEU A 49 14.84 -7.18 4.11
N VAL A 50 14.04 -6.11 4.20
CA VAL A 50 14.38 -4.91 4.96
C VAL A 50 14.44 -5.19 6.45
N ALA A 51 13.45 -5.88 7.00
CA ALA A 51 13.38 -6.25 8.40
C ALA A 51 14.58 -7.12 8.84
N LYS A 52 14.93 -8.11 8.00
CA LYS A 52 16.08 -8.99 8.26
C LYS A 52 17.42 -8.27 8.08
N HIS A 53 17.55 -7.45 7.03
CA HIS A 53 18.85 -6.94 6.59
C HIS A 53 19.21 -5.53 7.03
N PHE A 54 18.25 -4.61 7.06
CA PHE A 54 18.50 -3.22 7.44
C PHE A 54 18.08 -2.95 8.89
N MET A 55 17.01 -3.59 9.37
CA MET A 55 16.56 -3.45 10.77
C MET A 55 17.24 -4.40 11.75
N HIS A 56 18.10 -5.31 11.27
CA HIS A 56 18.89 -6.24 12.10
C HIS A 56 18.07 -7.14 13.04
N LEU A 57 16.80 -7.40 12.73
CA LEU A 57 15.92 -8.21 13.58
C LEU A 57 16.34 -9.69 13.73
N ASP A 58 17.25 -10.17 12.89
CA ASP A 58 17.81 -11.54 12.97
C ASP A 58 18.88 -11.67 14.07
N ILE A 59 19.54 -10.56 14.42
CA ILE A 59 20.62 -10.51 15.43
C ILE A 59 20.07 -10.02 16.77
N GLU A 60 19.04 -9.17 16.74
CA GLU A 60 18.42 -8.60 17.92
C GLU A 60 17.60 -9.60 18.74
N LYS A 61 17.27 -9.20 19.97
CA LYS A 61 16.48 -10.02 20.89
C LYS A 61 15.08 -10.28 20.31
N ARG A 62 14.59 -11.52 20.43
CA ARG A 62 13.28 -11.97 19.91
C ARG A 62 12.10 -11.08 20.36
N TRP A 63 12.17 -10.45 21.54
CA TRP A 63 11.14 -9.50 21.97
C TRP A 63 10.92 -8.39 20.96
N VAL A 64 11.99 -7.87 20.34
CA VAL A 64 11.91 -6.69 19.45
C VAL A 64 10.98 -6.99 18.27
N ALA A 65 11.03 -8.23 17.75
CA ALA A 65 10.10 -8.69 16.72
C ALA A 65 8.64 -8.75 17.23
N TYR A 66 8.39 -9.15 18.47
CA TYR A 66 7.05 -9.14 19.06
C TYR A 66 6.50 -7.72 19.24
N VAL A 67 7.33 -6.76 19.66
CA VAL A 67 6.93 -5.35 19.76
C VAL A 67 6.61 -4.77 18.39
N LEU A 68 7.45 -5.03 17.38
CA LEU A 68 7.18 -4.62 16.01
C LEU A 68 5.86 -5.22 15.49
N LEU A 69 5.63 -6.51 15.74
CA LEU A 69 4.41 -7.20 15.33
C LEU A 69 3.18 -6.63 16.06
N ALA A 70 3.31 -6.28 17.34
CA ALA A 70 2.26 -5.59 18.08
C ALA A 70 1.95 -4.21 17.49
N MET A 71 2.97 -3.43 17.07
CA MET A 71 2.75 -2.14 16.41
C MET A 71 2.01 -2.28 15.08
N ILE A 72 2.38 -3.27 14.26
CA ILE A 72 1.65 -3.59 13.03
C ILE A 72 0.21 -4.00 13.36
N GLY A 73 0.01 -4.82 14.39
CA GLY A 73 -1.31 -5.19 14.89
C GLY A 73 -2.15 -3.98 15.28
N PHE A 74 -1.58 -3.01 16.00
CA PHE A 74 -2.27 -1.76 16.36
C PHE A 74 -2.61 -0.91 15.14
N ILE A 75 -1.74 -0.84 14.13
CA ILE A 75 -2.05 -0.16 12.87
C ILE A 75 -3.25 -0.83 12.18
N VAL A 76 -3.28 -2.17 12.15
CA VAL A 76 -4.40 -2.93 11.56
C VAL A 76 -5.69 -2.69 12.33
N VAL A 77 -5.66 -2.73 13.68
CA VAL A 77 -6.83 -2.45 14.52
C VAL A 77 -7.31 -1.01 14.32
N MET A 78 -6.40 -0.03 14.31
CA MET A 78 -6.71 1.37 14.06
C MET A 78 -7.36 1.55 12.68
N PHE A 79 -6.78 0.96 11.63
CA PHE A 79 -7.34 1.01 10.29
C PHE A 79 -8.75 0.40 10.26
N ALA A 80 -8.94 -0.79 10.86
CA ALA A 80 -10.25 -1.44 10.92
C ALA A 80 -11.29 -0.61 11.69
N GLY A 81 -10.88 0.10 12.74
CA GLY A 81 -11.77 0.96 13.53
C GLY A 81 -12.19 2.24 12.80
N ILE A 82 -11.29 2.83 12.00
CA ILE A 82 -11.55 4.08 11.27
C ILE A 82 -12.18 3.82 9.89
N ALA A 83 -11.88 2.69 9.26
CA ALA A 83 -12.36 2.33 7.92
C ALA A 83 -13.89 2.45 7.73
N PRO A 84 -14.77 1.95 8.61
CA PRO A 84 -16.22 2.03 8.38
C PRO A 84 -16.76 3.46 8.42
N ASP A 85 -16.07 4.38 9.10
CA ASP A 85 -16.43 5.80 9.15
C ASP A 85 -15.95 6.52 7.87
N VAL A 86 -14.67 6.36 7.53
CA VAL A 86 -14.06 7.04 6.37
C VAL A 86 -14.55 6.51 5.02
N MET A 87 -14.84 5.20 4.91
CA MET A 87 -15.24 4.58 3.65
C MET A 87 -16.75 4.69 3.37
N LYS A 88 -17.52 5.32 4.27
CA LYS A 88 -18.94 5.55 4.06
C LYS A 88 -19.12 6.75 3.14
N HIS A 89 -19.74 6.53 1.98
CA HIS A 89 -20.06 7.62 1.04
C HIS A 89 -21.27 8.46 1.47
N ASP A 90 -21.94 8.06 2.55
CA ASP A 90 -23.16 8.67 3.09
C ASP A 90 -22.99 8.97 4.59
N GLY A 91 -23.38 10.17 5.02
CA GLY A 91 -23.36 10.60 6.41
C GLY A 91 -24.63 11.36 6.79
N LEU A 92 -24.92 11.50 8.09
CA LEU A 92 -26.14 12.11 8.64
C LEU A 92 -26.50 13.49 8.07
N ARG A 93 -25.52 14.24 7.55
CA ARG A 93 -25.70 15.58 6.96
C ARG A 93 -24.90 15.79 5.66
N TRP A 94 -24.32 14.73 5.11
CA TRP A 94 -23.53 14.85 3.88
C TRP A 94 -24.44 14.73 2.66
N GLU A 95 -24.57 15.82 1.92
CA GLU A 95 -25.30 15.85 0.66
C GLU A 95 -24.35 16.36 -0.43
N ASN A 96 -24.16 15.57 -1.49
CA ASN A 96 -23.27 15.96 -2.59
C ASN A 96 -23.95 17.00 -3.49
N THR A 97 -24.12 18.21 -2.96
CA THR A 97 -24.75 19.36 -3.64
C THR A 97 -23.99 19.73 -4.91
N ALA A 98 -22.66 19.65 -4.89
CA ALA A 98 -21.81 19.92 -6.04
C ALA A 98 -22.08 18.96 -7.23
N ALA A 99 -22.22 17.65 -6.98
CA ALA A 99 -22.54 16.69 -8.04
C ALA A 99 -23.99 16.85 -8.54
N LYS A 100 -24.94 17.10 -7.64
CA LYS A 100 -26.34 17.39 -8.00
C LYS A 100 -26.44 18.63 -8.89
N GLU A 101 -25.65 19.66 -8.60
CA GLU A 101 -25.65 20.92 -9.33
C GLU A 101 -24.93 20.80 -10.69
N ALA A 102 -23.86 20.00 -10.78
CA ALA A 102 -23.21 19.66 -12.05
C ALA A 102 -24.10 18.84 -13.00
N VAL A 103 -24.89 17.89 -12.46
CA VAL A 103 -25.90 17.15 -13.25
C VAL A 103 -27.04 18.07 -13.69
N ARG A 104 -27.48 19.00 -12.83
CA ARG A 104 -28.52 19.98 -13.16
C ARG A 104 -28.07 20.96 -14.25
N SER A 105 -26.83 21.46 -14.19
CA SER A 105 -26.27 22.37 -15.20
C SER A 105 -25.97 21.66 -16.52
N GLY A 106 -25.48 20.40 -16.47
CA GLY A 106 -25.30 19.56 -17.65
C GLY A 106 -26.61 19.14 -18.32
N GLY A 107 -27.66 18.84 -17.54
CA GLY A 107 -29.01 18.53 -18.04
C GLY A 107 -29.73 19.75 -18.64
N GLY A 108 -29.50 20.94 -18.08
CA GLY A 108 -30.03 22.19 -18.64
C GLY A 108 -29.44 22.57 -20.00
N ALA A 109 -28.18 22.22 -20.26
CA ALA A 109 -27.53 22.42 -21.56
C ALA A 109 -28.11 21.49 -22.66
N VAL A 110 -28.64 20.33 -22.30
CA VAL A 110 -29.27 19.38 -23.23
C VAL A 110 -30.73 19.77 -23.54
N ALA A 111 -31.46 20.37 -22.59
CA ALA A 111 -32.86 20.75 -22.76
C ALA A 111 -33.09 22.02 -23.61
N GLY A 112 -32.06 22.86 -23.83
CA GLY A 112 -32.14 24.06 -24.67
C GLY A 112 -31.80 23.86 -26.15
N GLY A 113 -31.53 22.61 -26.58
CA GLY A 113 -31.02 22.28 -27.91
C GLY A 113 -32.05 21.76 -28.93
N HIS A 114 -33.33 21.67 -28.59
CA HIS A 114 -34.38 21.33 -29.54
C HIS A 114 -35.41 22.48 -29.60
N ARG A 115 -35.54 23.00 -30.83
CA ARG A 115 -36.49 24.03 -31.27
C ARG A 115 -37.93 23.70 -30.88
#